data_AF-A0A1A9MWW6-F1
#
_entry.id   AF-A0A1A9MWW6-F1
#
_cell.length_a   1.000
_cell.length_b   1.000
_cell.length_c   1.000
_cell.angle_alpha   90.00
_cell.angle_beta   90.00
_cell.angle_gamma   90.00
#
_symmetry.space_group_name_H-M   'P 1'
#
loop_
_entity.id
_entity.type
_entity.pdbx_description
1 polymer ?
#
loop_
_entity_poly.entity_id
_entity_poly.type
_entity_poly.pdbx_seq_one_letter_code
_entity_poly.pdbx_strand_id
1 'polypeptide(L)'
;MNAKLMTRLAVFAVAGSLLAGCATQQGTDTAVGTGVGAATGAAIGAIFGGGKGAAIGAGAGAAVGGITGYNWQAIHNKLSGATKGTGTQITEQPDGSLKLNIPSSVTFDTNSYAVKPSFAPVLDQLAQTLQQNPEVIAQVVGHTDSTGQAAYNQTLSVNRAESVTGYLGQRGIAPQRLSASGMGATQPIADNNTEAGRAANRRVEIYLRATAQHTTQ
;
A
#
# COMPACT_ATOMS: atom_id res chain seq x y z
N MET A 1 3.52 41.75 77.40
CA MET A 1 4.84 41.22 77.03
C MET A 1 4.66 40.08 76.03
N ASN A 2 5.41 40.19 74.95
CA ASN A 2 5.54 39.32 73.77
C ASN A 2 5.56 37.80 74.04
N ALA A 3 4.97 36.99 73.16
CA ALA A 3 5.72 36.33 72.06
C ALA A 3 4.86 35.30 71.28
N LYS A 4 4.84 35.47 69.95
CA LYS A 4 4.94 34.49 68.86
C LYS A 4 4.39 33.06 69.09
N LEU A 5 3.54 32.56 68.20
CA LEU A 5 3.97 31.79 67.00
C LEU A 5 2.78 31.03 66.35
N MET A 6 2.49 31.40 65.10
CA MET A 6 2.06 30.60 63.92
C MET A 6 1.36 29.26 64.19
N THR A 7 0.22 28.93 63.60
CA THR A 7 0.03 28.63 62.16
C THR A 7 -1.46 28.29 62.02
N ARG A 8 -2.27 28.93 61.16
CA ARG A 8 -2.65 28.45 59.83
C ARG A 8 -3.57 29.50 59.21
N LEU A 9 -3.05 30.25 58.23
CA LEU A 9 -3.88 31.13 57.40
C LEU A 9 -4.30 30.37 56.15
N ALA A 10 -5.59 30.43 55.85
CA ALA A 10 -6.20 29.92 54.65
C ALA A 10 -6.15 30.98 53.53
N VAL A 11 -6.19 30.46 52.30
CA VAL A 11 -6.63 31.10 51.04
C VAL A 11 -5.70 32.15 50.42
N PHE A 12 -5.09 31.78 49.29
CA PHE A 12 -5.09 32.59 48.08
C PHE A 12 -5.24 31.67 46.86
N ALA A 13 -6.29 31.91 46.07
CA ALA A 13 -6.54 31.31 44.77
C ALA A 13 -5.55 31.87 43.73
N VAL A 14 -5.28 31.11 42.65
CA VAL A 14 -5.38 31.56 41.24
C VAL A 14 -4.83 30.50 40.26
N ALA A 15 -5.61 30.32 39.19
CA ALA A 15 -5.31 29.86 37.83
C ALA A 15 -4.79 28.43 37.58
N GLY A 16 -5.57 27.70 36.77
CA GLY A 16 -5.24 26.37 36.28
C GLY A 16 -4.40 26.35 35.01
N SER A 17 -3.90 25.15 34.72
CA SER A 17 -3.59 24.67 33.38
C SER A 17 -3.53 23.14 33.42
N LEU A 18 -4.19 22.55 32.43
CA LEU A 18 -4.27 21.13 32.09
C LEU A 18 -2.87 20.52 31.88
N LEU A 19 -2.72 19.22 32.17
CA LEU A 19 -2.35 18.21 31.17
C LEU A 19 -2.52 16.79 31.76
N ALA A 20 -3.34 16.02 31.06
CA ALA A 20 -3.54 14.60 31.20
C ALA A 20 -2.30 13.81 30.75
N GLY A 21 -2.15 12.57 31.23
CA GLY A 21 -1.17 11.63 30.68
C GLY A 21 -0.98 10.38 31.53
N CYS A 22 -1.98 9.50 31.50
CA CYS A 22 -1.97 8.18 32.10
C CYS A 22 -0.96 7.23 31.43
N ALA A 23 -0.54 6.23 32.19
CA ALA A 23 0.11 5.02 31.70
C ALA A 23 -0.64 4.44 30.48
N THR A 24 0.07 4.22 29.38
CA THR A 24 -0.49 3.57 28.19
C THR A 24 -0.58 2.07 28.45
N GLN A 25 -1.71 1.68 29.02
CA GLN A 25 -2.24 0.34 28.97
C GLN A 25 -2.41 -0.05 27.49
N GLN A 26 -1.80 -1.18 27.13
CA GLN A 26 -1.92 -1.84 25.84
C GLN A 26 -3.37 -2.32 25.65
N GLY A 27 -4.23 -1.36 25.33
CA GLY A 27 -5.58 -1.55 24.84
C GLY A 27 -5.54 -1.55 23.33
N THR A 28 -6.10 -2.59 22.75
CA THR A 28 -6.46 -2.70 21.33
C THR A 28 -7.39 -1.56 20.93
N ASP A 29 -6.81 -0.43 20.53
CA ASP A 29 -7.45 0.60 19.71
C ASP A 29 -6.31 1.35 19.02
N THR A 30 -5.98 0.91 17.80
CA THR A 30 -4.89 1.45 16.99
C THR A 30 -5.24 2.88 16.60
N ALA A 31 -4.77 3.81 17.42
CA ALA A 31 -4.76 5.23 17.18
C ALA A 31 -3.98 5.54 15.90
N VAL A 32 -4.67 6.17 14.96
CA VAL A 32 -4.08 6.84 13.80
C VAL A 32 -3.18 7.96 14.32
N GLY A 33 -1.86 7.77 14.25
CA GLY A 33 -0.91 8.84 14.59
C GLY A 33 0.54 8.39 14.64
N THR A 34 1.39 9.16 13.94
CA THR A 34 2.86 9.23 14.02
C THR A 34 3.69 8.27 13.16
N GLY A 35 4.40 8.88 12.20
CA GLY A 35 5.48 8.25 11.43
C GLY A 35 5.05 7.90 10.01
N VAL A 36 5.61 8.64 9.05
CA VAL A 36 5.43 8.52 7.59
C VAL A 36 5.66 7.09 7.03
N GLY A 37 6.11 6.13 7.84
CA GLY A 37 6.23 4.72 7.46
C GLY A 37 5.07 3.79 7.87
N ALA A 38 4.28 4.12 8.90
CA ALA A 38 3.22 3.24 9.41
C ALA A 38 1.88 3.42 8.69
N ALA A 39 1.58 4.64 8.24
CA ALA A 39 0.32 4.95 7.57
C ALA A 39 0.14 4.18 6.25
N THR A 40 1.21 3.98 5.48
CA THR A 40 1.09 3.34 4.16
C THR A 40 1.07 1.82 4.24
N GLY A 41 1.76 1.23 5.22
CA GLY A 41 1.61 -0.20 5.54
C GLY A 41 0.20 -0.53 6.08
N ALA A 42 -0.35 0.36 6.91
CA ALA A 42 -1.73 0.26 7.38
C ALA A 42 -2.76 0.52 6.28
N ALA A 43 -2.49 1.38 5.28
CA ALA A 43 -3.40 1.61 4.16
C ALA A 43 -3.44 0.41 3.19
N ILE A 44 -2.29 -0.15 2.82
CA ILE A 44 -2.25 -1.40 2.05
C ILE A 44 -2.85 -2.54 2.89
N GLY A 45 -2.57 -2.60 4.20
CA GLY A 45 -3.17 -3.58 5.12
C GLY A 45 -4.67 -3.40 5.38
N ALA A 46 -5.21 -2.19 5.27
CA ALA A 46 -6.65 -1.92 5.40
C ALA A 46 -7.38 -2.25 4.09
N ILE A 47 -6.71 -2.15 2.95
CA ILE A 47 -7.28 -2.59 1.68
C ILE A 47 -7.09 -4.11 1.53
N PHE A 48 -5.96 -4.70 1.93
CA PHE A 48 -5.60 -6.10 1.64
C PHE A 48 -5.52 -7.05 2.85
N GLY A 49 -5.78 -6.58 4.07
CA GLY A 49 -5.73 -7.40 5.29
C GLY A 49 -7.11 -7.91 5.71
N GLY A 50 -7.29 -9.24 5.68
CA GLY A 50 -8.52 -9.93 6.11
C GLY A 50 -8.81 -9.93 7.62
N GLY A 51 -8.56 -8.81 8.31
CA GLY A 51 -8.82 -8.62 9.74
C GLY A 51 -9.96 -7.65 10.03
N LYS A 52 -10.68 -7.86 11.14
CA LYS A 52 -11.85 -7.10 11.61
C LYS A 52 -11.60 -5.59 11.95
N GLY A 53 -10.58 -4.93 11.39
CA GLY A 53 -10.17 -3.56 11.72
C GLY A 53 -9.92 -2.61 10.54
N ALA A 54 -10.24 -3.02 9.31
CA ALA A 54 -9.93 -2.29 8.08
C ALA A 54 -10.95 -1.18 7.70
N ALA A 55 -11.25 -0.24 8.61
CA ALA A 55 -12.37 0.70 8.44
C ALA A 55 -12.00 2.18 8.25
N ILE A 56 -10.73 2.58 8.10
CA ILE A 56 -10.40 4.01 7.98
C ILE A 56 -9.53 4.29 6.76
N GLY A 57 -10.22 4.65 5.68
CA GLY A 57 -9.69 5.05 4.37
C GLY A 57 -10.84 5.32 3.40
N ALA A 58 -11.76 6.21 3.78
CA ALA A 58 -12.98 6.50 3.03
C ALA A 58 -12.67 7.28 1.75
N GLY A 59 -12.49 6.54 0.66
CA GLY A 59 -12.38 7.06 -0.70
C GLY A 59 -11.95 5.96 -1.66
N ALA A 60 -12.91 5.19 -2.19
CA ALA A 60 -12.75 4.09 -3.15
C ALA A 60 -11.90 2.89 -2.64
N GLY A 61 -12.48 2.00 -1.83
CA GLY A 61 -11.80 0.73 -1.51
C GLY A 61 -12.39 -0.15 -0.39
N ALA A 62 -13.39 0.35 0.36
CA ALA A 62 -14.02 -0.41 1.43
C ALA A 62 -15.09 -1.39 0.91
N ALA A 63 -14.64 -2.51 0.33
CA ALA A 63 -15.45 -3.72 0.17
C ALA A 63 -14.58 -4.90 0.64
N VAL A 64 -14.59 -5.17 1.95
CA VAL A 64 -13.77 -6.23 2.56
C VAL A 64 -14.65 -7.44 2.88
N GLY A 65 -14.71 -8.36 1.93
CA GLY A 65 -15.07 -9.76 2.11
C GLY A 65 -14.23 -10.53 1.09
N GLY A 66 -13.24 -11.29 1.57
CA GLY A 66 -12.46 -12.17 0.69
C GLY A 66 -13.32 -13.37 0.32
N ILE A 67 -13.51 -13.62 -0.98
CA ILE A 67 -14.07 -14.89 -1.42
C ILE A 67 -12.94 -15.92 -1.30
N THR A 68 -12.99 -16.80 -0.30
CA THR A 68 -12.19 -18.02 -0.32
C THR A 68 -12.78 -18.93 -1.39
N GLY A 69 -12.11 -19.10 -2.53
CA GLY A 69 -12.58 -19.98 -3.62
C GLY A 69 -12.43 -19.47 -5.06
N TYR A 70 -11.75 -18.34 -5.29
CA TYR A 70 -11.47 -17.88 -6.66
C TYR A 70 -10.47 -18.80 -7.37
N ASN A 71 -10.61 -18.99 -8.70
CA ASN A 71 -9.65 -19.78 -9.48
C ASN A 71 -8.35 -18.99 -9.78
N TRP A 72 -7.56 -18.75 -8.73
CA TRP A 72 -6.29 -18.04 -8.81
C TRP A 72 -5.24 -18.76 -9.65
N GLN A 73 -5.31 -20.09 -9.72
CA GLN A 73 -4.44 -20.88 -10.58
C GLN A 73 -4.61 -20.50 -12.06
N ALA A 74 -5.85 -20.28 -12.51
CA ALA A 74 -6.10 -19.87 -13.89
C ALA A 74 -5.53 -18.48 -14.19
N ILE A 75 -5.67 -17.52 -13.27
CA ILE A 75 -5.06 -16.19 -13.40
C ILE A 75 -3.53 -16.29 -13.39
N HIS A 76 -2.97 -17.05 -12.45
CA HIS A 76 -1.53 -17.28 -12.35
C HIS A 76 -0.97 -17.83 -13.65
N ASN A 77 -1.60 -18.84 -14.24
CA ASN A 77 -1.15 -19.45 -15.49
C ASN A 77 -1.19 -18.46 -16.68
N LYS A 78 -2.24 -17.62 -16.77
CA LYS A 78 -2.35 -16.58 -17.81
C LYS A 78 -1.26 -15.52 -17.68
N LEU A 79 -1.02 -15.03 -16.46
CA LEU A 79 -0.01 -14.00 -16.19
C LEU A 79 1.41 -14.56 -16.28
N SER A 80 1.64 -15.80 -15.85
CA SER A 80 2.94 -16.47 -15.94
C SER A 80 3.45 -16.49 -17.38
N GLY A 81 2.59 -16.76 -18.36
CA GLY A 81 2.95 -16.74 -19.77
C GLY A 81 3.47 -15.37 -20.25
N ALA A 82 2.74 -14.29 -19.98
CA ALA A 82 3.09 -12.94 -20.41
C ALA A 82 4.29 -12.35 -19.65
N THR A 83 4.58 -12.87 -18.47
CA THR A 83 5.69 -12.41 -17.63
C THR A 83 7.00 -13.17 -17.86
N LYS A 84 7.01 -14.23 -18.69
CA LYS A 84 8.24 -14.98 -19.02
C LYS A 84 9.33 -14.05 -19.55
N GLY A 85 10.54 -14.20 -19.02
CA GLY A 85 11.71 -13.42 -19.45
C GLY A 85 11.77 -11.97 -18.94
N THR A 86 10.75 -11.50 -18.20
CA THR A 86 10.72 -10.13 -17.65
C THR A 86 11.35 -10.01 -16.26
N GLY A 87 11.65 -11.13 -15.60
CA GLY A 87 12.07 -11.16 -14.21
C GLY A 87 10.95 -10.88 -13.20
N THR A 88 9.69 -10.79 -13.66
CA THR A 88 8.53 -10.66 -12.79
C THR A 88 8.34 -11.92 -11.95
N GLN A 89 8.09 -11.73 -10.66
CA GLN A 89 7.76 -12.81 -9.73
C GLN A 89 6.27 -12.73 -9.42
N ILE A 90 5.56 -13.85 -9.58
CA ILE A 90 4.16 -13.96 -9.19
C ILE A 90 4.12 -14.82 -7.93
N THR A 91 3.57 -14.27 -6.85
CA THR A 91 3.51 -14.92 -5.55
C THR A 91 2.06 -14.97 -5.08
N GLU A 92 1.62 -16.14 -4.64
CA GLU A 92 0.36 -16.29 -3.93
C GLU A 92 0.51 -15.80 -2.50
N GLN A 93 -0.42 -14.97 -2.06
CA GLN A 93 -0.44 -14.40 -0.73
C GLN A 93 -1.25 -15.30 0.22
N PRO A 94 -1.08 -15.20 1.54
CA PRO A 94 -1.75 -16.08 2.50
C PRO A 94 -3.30 -16.04 2.45
N ASP A 95 -3.88 -14.99 1.91
CA ASP A 95 -5.32 -14.81 1.70
C ASP A 95 -5.82 -15.36 0.35
N GLY A 96 -4.93 -16.02 -0.41
CA GLY A 96 -5.18 -16.54 -1.76
C GLY A 96 -5.03 -15.48 -2.86
N SER A 97 -4.82 -14.21 -2.53
CA SER A 97 -4.62 -13.16 -3.53
C SER A 97 -3.28 -13.32 -4.28
N LEU A 98 -3.13 -12.68 -5.43
CA LEU A 98 -1.87 -12.70 -6.18
C LEU A 98 -1.12 -11.38 -6.06
N LYS A 99 0.18 -11.47 -5.82
CA LYS A 99 1.12 -10.35 -5.91
C LYS A 99 2.08 -10.56 -7.08
N LEU A 100 2.11 -9.61 -8.00
CA LEU A 100 3.11 -9.53 -9.04
C LEU A 100 4.18 -8.53 -8.61
N ASN A 101 5.44 -8.96 -8.53
CA ASN A 101 6.58 -8.09 -8.29
C ASN A 101 7.37 -7.93 -9.59
N ILE A 102 7.34 -6.74 -10.17
CA ILE A 102 7.84 -6.46 -11.52
C ILE A 102 9.04 -5.49 -11.40
N PRO A 103 10.25 -5.90 -11.85
CA PRO A 103 11.43 -5.05 -11.77
C PRO A 103 11.33 -3.76 -12.58
N SER A 104 12.00 -2.70 -12.12
CA SER A 104 12.06 -1.41 -12.85
C SER A 104 12.63 -1.52 -14.27
N SER A 105 13.60 -2.41 -14.49
CA SER A 105 14.29 -2.59 -15.77
C SER A 105 13.35 -2.85 -16.95
N VAL A 106 12.21 -3.50 -16.69
CA VAL A 106 11.20 -3.80 -17.71
C VAL A 106 10.01 -2.83 -17.68
N THR A 107 9.84 -2.04 -16.63
CA THR A 107 8.66 -1.17 -16.43
C THR A 107 8.88 0.29 -16.83
N PHE A 108 9.95 0.92 -16.34
CA PHE A 108 10.22 2.35 -16.49
C PHE A 108 11.71 2.63 -16.66
N ASP A 109 12.04 3.69 -17.39
CA ASP A 109 13.41 4.20 -17.41
C ASP A 109 13.74 4.95 -16.11
N THR A 110 15.04 5.17 -15.87
CA THR A 110 15.53 5.94 -14.73
C THR A 110 14.89 7.32 -14.68
N ASN A 111 14.39 7.74 -13.52
CA ASN A 111 13.69 9.02 -13.31
C ASN A 111 12.47 9.25 -14.21
N SER A 112 11.93 8.19 -14.82
CA SER A 112 10.75 8.24 -15.67
C SER A 112 9.60 7.47 -15.05
N TYR A 113 8.38 7.91 -15.39
CA TYR A 113 7.12 7.21 -15.16
C TYR A 113 6.41 6.87 -16.47
N ALA A 114 7.08 7.02 -17.63
CA ALA A 114 6.56 6.55 -18.89
C ALA A 114 6.68 5.01 -18.99
N VAL A 115 5.55 4.34 -19.18
CA VAL A 115 5.48 2.89 -19.33
C VAL A 115 6.30 2.45 -20.55
N LYS A 116 7.28 1.56 -20.33
CA LYS A 116 8.13 1.04 -21.40
C LYS A 116 7.35 0.11 -22.34
N PRO A 117 7.70 0.04 -23.63
CA PRO A 117 7.14 -0.95 -24.55
C PRO A 117 7.34 -2.40 -24.09
N SER A 118 8.42 -2.69 -23.35
CA SER A 118 8.65 -4.01 -22.75
C SER A 118 7.64 -4.38 -21.66
N PHE A 119 7.01 -3.38 -21.04
CA PHE A 119 6.00 -3.60 -20.00
C PHE A 119 4.59 -3.79 -20.59
N ALA A 120 4.35 -3.18 -21.75
CA ALA A 120 3.04 -3.16 -22.41
C ALA A 120 2.40 -4.57 -22.54
N PRO A 121 3.12 -5.63 -22.99
CA PRO A 121 2.53 -6.96 -23.09
C PRO A 121 2.03 -7.54 -21.76
N VAL A 122 2.76 -7.27 -20.65
CA VAL A 122 2.37 -7.72 -19.31
C VAL A 122 1.10 -6.98 -18.88
N LEU A 123 1.04 -5.67 -19.11
CA LEU A 123 -0.13 -4.86 -18.78
C LEU A 123 -1.34 -5.17 -19.67
N ASP A 124 -1.12 -5.52 -20.94
CA ASP A 124 -2.17 -5.96 -21.86
C ASP A 124 -2.78 -7.28 -21.37
N GLN A 125 -1.95 -8.26 -21.01
CA GLN A 125 -2.41 -9.52 -20.44
C GLN A 125 -3.14 -9.32 -19.10
N LEU A 126 -2.63 -8.40 -18.26
CA LEU A 126 -3.30 -8.05 -17.01
C LEU A 126 -4.66 -7.40 -17.26
N ALA A 127 -4.76 -6.46 -18.22
CA ALA A 127 -6.02 -5.84 -18.59
C ALA A 127 -7.03 -6.88 -19.12
N GLN A 128 -6.62 -7.78 -20.01
CA GLN A 128 -7.48 -8.87 -20.48
C GLN A 128 -7.95 -9.76 -19.32
N THR A 129 -7.06 -10.05 -18.38
CA THR A 129 -7.40 -10.81 -17.18
C THR A 129 -8.45 -10.05 -16.35
N LEU A 130 -8.26 -8.77 -16.08
CA LEU A 130 -9.23 -7.97 -15.32
C LEU A 130 -10.57 -7.80 -16.07
N GLN A 131 -10.58 -7.74 -17.40
CA GLN A 131 -11.81 -7.73 -18.19
C GLN A 131 -12.61 -9.04 -18.06
N GLN A 132 -11.92 -10.18 -18.09
CA GLN A 132 -12.54 -11.51 -17.96
C GLN A 132 -13.00 -11.85 -16.53
N ASN A 133 -12.55 -11.07 -15.55
CA ASN A 133 -12.75 -11.32 -14.13
C ASN A 133 -13.24 -10.01 -13.46
N PRO A 134 -14.48 -9.55 -13.73
CA PRO A 134 -15.01 -8.26 -13.28
C PRO A 134 -15.00 -8.03 -11.75
N GLU A 135 -15.01 -9.09 -10.97
CA GLU A 135 -14.95 -9.12 -9.51
C GLU A 135 -13.54 -8.87 -8.95
N VAL A 136 -12.50 -9.01 -9.78
CA VAL A 136 -11.10 -8.81 -9.38
C VAL A 136 -10.76 -7.32 -9.43
N ILE A 137 -10.07 -6.83 -8.41
CA ILE A 137 -9.53 -5.46 -8.36
C ILE A 137 -8.01 -5.48 -8.28
N ALA A 138 -7.37 -4.42 -8.77
CA ALA A 138 -5.92 -4.30 -8.82
C ALA A 138 -5.44 -3.05 -8.05
N GLN A 139 -4.55 -3.27 -7.08
CA GLN A 139 -3.77 -2.19 -6.47
C GLN A 139 -2.36 -2.22 -7.03
N VAL A 140 -1.91 -1.08 -7.50
CA VAL A 140 -0.54 -0.86 -7.94
C VAL A 140 0.21 -0.10 -6.86
N VAL A 141 1.40 -0.58 -6.52
CA VAL A 141 2.31 0.04 -5.55
C VAL A 141 3.67 0.26 -6.19
N GLY A 142 4.07 1.52 -6.30
CA GLY A 142 5.39 1.90 -6.79
C GLY A 142 6.41 1.94 -5.66
N HIS A 143 7.63 1.47 -5.94
CA HIS A 143 8.77 1.55 -5.03
C HIS A 143 10.01 2.10 -5.75
N THR A 144 10.89 2.75 -4.99
CA THR A 144 12.22 3.21 -5.43
C THR A 144 13.31 2.59 -4.57
N ASP A 145 14.55 2.77 -4.97
CA ASP A 145 15.68 2.63 -4.04
C ASP A 145 15.83 3.89 -3.17
N SER A 146 16.80 3.88 -2.26
CA SER A 146 17.07 4.99 -1.33
C SER A 146 17.94 6.12 -1.90
N THR A 147 18.25 6.11 -3.19
CA THR A 147 19.06 7.16 -3.83
C THR A 147 18.21 8.39 -4.09
N GLY A 148 18.76 9.58 -3.84
CA GLY A 148 18.06 10.84 -4.07
C GLY A 148 17.18 11.29 -2.89
N GLN A 149 16.37 12.32 -3.12
CA GLN A 149 15.55 12.92 -2.06
C GLN A 149 14.29 12.09 -1.80
N ALA A 150 13.95 11.88 -0.52
CA ALA A 150 12.79 11.08 -0.13
C ALA A 150 11.47 11.59 -0.73
N ALA A 151 11.25 12.91 -0.75
CA ALA A 151 10.05 13.51 -1.34
C ALA A 151 9.96 13.29 -2.86
N TYR A 152 11.10 13.36 -3.56
CA TYR A 152 11.17 13.06 -4.98
C TYR A 152 10.85 11.59 -5.26
N ASN A 153 11.46 10.68 -4.49
CA ASN A 153 11.22 9.24 -4.59
C ASN A 153 9.75 8.87 -4.32
N GLN A 154 9.14 9.51 -3.33
CA GLN A 154 7.72 9.36 -3.05
C GLN A 154 6.88 9.77 -4.27
N THR A 155 7.10 10.97 -4.80
CA THR A 155 6.38 11.48 -5.98
C THR A 155 6.57 10.58 -7.20
N LEU A 156 7.81 10.16 -7.48
CA LEU A 156 8.13 9.27 -8.60
C LEU A 156 7.42 7.93 -8.47
N SER A 157 7.40 7.36 -7.25
CA SER A 157 6.74 6.09 -7.00
C SER A 157 5.21 6.16 -7.20
N VAL A 158 4.58 7.26 -6.78
CA VAL A 158 3.15 7.52 -7.01
C VAL A 158 2.86 7.64 -8.51
N ASN A 159 3.60 8.50 -9.23
CA ASN A 159 3.39 8.71 -10.66
C ASN A 159 3.55 7.43 -11.48
N ARG A 160 4.49 6.55 -11.09
CA ARG A 160 4.66 5.23 -11.72
C ARG A 160 3.45 4.33 -11.49
N ALA A 161 2.94 4.25 -10.26
CA ALA A 161 1.74 3.48 -9.96
C ALA A 161 0.51 4.03 -10.72
N GLU A 162 0.36 5.35 -10.76
CA GLU A 162 -0.71 6.01 -11.52
C GLU A 162 -0.60 5.74 -13.01
N SER A 163 0.61 5.76 -13.58
CA SER A 163 0.84 5.48 -15.00
C SER A 163 0.42 4.05 -15.37
N VAL A 164 0.65 3.07 -14.49
CA VAL A 164 0.15 1.71 -14.67
C VAL A 164 -1.38 1.68 -14.63
N THR A 165 -2.00 2.30 -13.62
CA THR A 165 -3.48 2.33 -13.54
C THR A 165 -4.11 3.07 -14.72
N GLY A 166 -3.49 4.16 -15.19
CA GLY A 166 -3.92 4.89 -16.38
C GLY A 166 -3.84 4.04 -17.64
N TYR A 167 -2.75 3.26 -17.79
CA TYR A 167 -2.61 2.31 -18.88
C TYR A 167 -3.71 1.23 -18.87
N LEU A 168 -4.03 0.68 -17.69
CA LEU A 168 -5.13 -0.29 -17.53
C LEU A 168 -6.51 0.35 -17.78
N GLY A 169 -6.72 1.58 -17.32
CA GLY A 169 -7.94 2.35 -17.56
C GLY A 169 -8.19 2.62 -19.05
N GLN A 170 -7.14 2.92 -19.82
CA GLN A 170 -7.21 3.06 -21.28
C GLN A 170 -7.61 1.76 -21.99
N ARG A 171 -7.44 0.60 -21.33
CA ARG A 171 -7.93 -0.71 -21.79
C ARG A 171 -9.32 -1.05 -21.25
N GLY A 172 -10.06 -0.06 -20.74
CA GLY A 172 -11.44 -0.23 -20.34
C GLY A 172 -11.62 -0.84 -18.95
N ILE A 173 -10.58 -0.89 -18.12
CA ILE A 173 -10.76 -1.26 -16.71
C ILE A 173 -11.37 -0.08 -15.95
N ALA A 174 -12.48 -0.34 -15.26
CA ALA A 174 -13.22 0.69 -14.53
C ALA A 174 -12.34 1.29 -13.40
N PRO A 175 -12.28 2.63 -13.23
CA PRO A 175 -11.42 3.28 -12.24
C PRO A 175 -11.64 2.81 -10.80
N GLN A 176 -12.87 2.41 -10.46
CA GLN A 176 -13.22 1.91 -9.12
C GLN A 176 -12.57 0.56 -8.80
N ARG A 177 -12.06 -0.15 -9.81
CA ARG A 177 -11.34 -1.42 -9.68
C ARG A 177 -9.83 -1.26 -9.63
N LEU A 178 -9.34 -0.03 -9.77
CA LEU A 178 -7.92 0.31 -9.82
C LEU A 178 -7.57 1.26 -8.70
N SER A 179 -6.46 1.00 -8.03
CA SER A 179 -5.89 1.92 -7.04
C SER A 179 -4.39 2.01 -7.21
N ALA A 180 -3.85 3.20 -6.99
CA ALA A 180 -2.42 3.50 -7.12
C ALA A 180 -1.88 4.03 -5.79
N SER A 181 -0.67 3.62 -5.42
CA SER A 181 0.03 4.14 -4.25
C SER A 181 1.54 4.12 -4.48
N GLY A 182 2.25 5.07 -3.87
CA GLY A 182 3.70 5.11 -3.89
C GLY A 182 4.26 4.92 -2.48
N MET A 183 5.35 4.16 -2.37
CA MET A 183 6.04 3.90 -1.10
C MET A 183 7.43 4.54 -1.05
N GLY A 184 7.87 5.21 -2.13
CA GLY A 184 9.25 5.66 -2.27
C GLY A 184 10.24 4.54 -1.89
N ALA A 185 11.17 4.85 -0.99
CA ALA A 185 12.19 3.92 -0.52
C ALA A 185 11.84 3.21 0.81
N THR A 186 10.61 3.35 1.33
CA THR A 186 10.30 2.97 2.72
C THR A 186 10.06 1.48 2.93
N GLN A 187 9.92 0.70 1.86
CA GLN A 187 9.73 -0.75 1.89
C GLN A 187 10.75 -1.48 1.00
N PRO A 188 12.05 -1.47 1.40
CA PRO A 188 13.08 -2.20 0.67
C PRO A 188 12.89 -3.71 0.85
N ILE A 189 13.11 -4.46 -0.23
CA ILE A 189 13.14 -5.93 -0.24
C ILE A 189 14.58 -6.48 -0.29
N ALA A 190 15.55 -5.60 -0.51
CA ALA A 190 16.97 -5.92 -0.55
C ALA A 190 17.81 -4.75 -0.02
N ASP A 191 19.10 -5.00 0.20
CA ASP A 191 20.03 -4.01 0.75
C ASP A 191 20.31 -2.85 -0.22
N ASN A 192 19.92 -1.63 0.17
CA ASN A 192 20.15 -0.41 -0.61
C ASN A 192 21.64 -0.02 -0.74
N ASN A 193 22.53 -0.61 0.07
CA ASN A 193 23.95 -0.33 -0.03
C ASN A 193 24.59 -1.00 -1.26
N THR A 194 23.95 -2.02 -1.84
CA THR A 194 24.45 -2.73 -3.03
C THR A 194 23.69 -2.31 -4.29
N GLU A 195 24.35 -2.28 -5.45
CA GLU A 195 23.65 -1.97 -6.72
C GLU A 195 22.59 -3.02 -7.04
N ALA A 196 22.87 -4.30 -6.79
CA ALA A 196 21.92 -5.38 -6.98
C ALA A 196 20.67 -5.20 -6.09
N GLY A 197 20.85 -4.83 -4.82
CA GLY A 197 19.73 -4.59 -3.90
C GLY A 197 18.93 -3.33 -4.25
N ARG A 198 19.58 -2.25 -4.69
CA ARG A 198 18.87 -1.09 -5.25
C ARG A 198 18.06 -1.47 -6.48
N ALA A 199 18.63 -2.24 -7.40
CA ALA A 199 17.93 -2.73 -8.58
C ALA A 199 16.69 -3.56 -8.23
N ALA A 200 16.78 -4.41 -7.20
CA ALA A 200 15.63 -5.16 -6.69
C ALA A 200 14.58 -4.26 -6.02
N ASN A 201 15.00 -3.22 -5.29
CA ASN A 201 14.08 -2.29 -4.62
C ASN A 201 13.29 -1.41 -5.59
N ARG A 202 13.92 -1.03 -6.72
CA ARG A 202 13.25 -0.33 -7.83
C ARG A 202 12.30 -1.29 -8.54
N ARG A 203 11.03 -1.31 -8.13
CA ARG A 203 10.02 -2.25 -8.62
C ARG A 203 8.62 -1.65 -8.58
N VAL A 204 7.69 -2.30 -9.27
CA VAL A 204 6.25 -2.10 -9.10
C VAL A 204 5.64 -3.41 -8.64
N GLU A 205 4.81 -3.31 -7.61
CA GLU A 205 4.02 -4.42 -7.10
C GLU A 205 2.56 -4.23 -7.53
N ILE A 206 1.94 -5.30 -8.03
CA ILE A 206 0.51 -5.32 -8.38
C ILE A 206 -0.16 -6.41 -7.57
N TYR A 207 -1.12 -6.02 -6.74
CA TYR A 207 -1.91 -6.91 -5.90
C TYR A 207 -3.28 -7.10 -6.54
N LEU A 208 -3.64 -8.36 -6.79
CA LEU A 208 -4.93 -8.76 -7.36
C LEU A 208 -5.74 -9.49 -6.31
N ARG A 209 -6.96 -9.04 -6.03
CA ARG A 209 -7.89 -9.70 -5.11
C ARG A 209 -9.31 -9.71 -5.66
N ALA A 210 -10.10 -10.71 -5.29
CA ALA A 210 -11.52 -10.77 -5.61
C ALA A 210 -12.34 -9.99 -4.57
N THR A 211 -13.38 -9.28 -5.01
CA THR A 211 -14.35 -8.59 -4.15
C THR A 211 -15.58 -9.47 -3.93
N ALA A 212 -16.14 -9.51 -2.71
CA ALA A 212 -17.30 -10.35 -2.35
C ALA A 212 -18.62 -10.10 -3.12
N GLN A 213 -18.66 -9.24 -4.14
CA GLN A 213 -19.90 -8.73 -4.73
C GLN A 213 -20.63 -9.71 -5.68
N HIS A 214 -20.15 -10.94 -5.88
CA HIS A 214 -20.81 -11.94 -6.73
C HIS A 214 -20.95 -13.31 -6.02
N THR A 215 -21.68 -13.36 -4.91
CA THR A 215 -22.45 -14.58 -4.63
C THR A 215 -23.65 -14.57 -5.56
N THR A 216 -23.54 -15.29 -6.68
CA THR A 216 -24.73 -15.76 -7.40
C THR A 216 -25.59 -16.50 -6.37
N GLN A 217 -26.80 -16.01 -6.16
CA GLN A 217 -27.83 -16.72 -5.38
C GLN A 217 -28.14 -18.07 -6.02
#